data_AF-A0A1W6CYV9-F1
#
_entry.id   AF-A0A1W6CYV9-F1
#
_cell.length_a   1.000
_cell.length_b   1.000
_cell.length_c   1.000
_cell.angle_alpha   90.00
_cell.angle_beta   90.00
_cell.angle_gamma   90.00
#
_symmetry.space_group_name_H-M   'P 1'
#
loop_
_entity.id
_entity.type
_entity.pdbx_description
1 polymer ?
#
loop_
_entity_poly.entity_id
_entity_poly.type
_entity_poly.pdbx_seq_one_letter_code
_entity_poly.pdbx_strand_id
1 'polypeptide(L)'
;MTRTFTSATDESVIEMIRSASRRLAVIAPGVTTPVAKALAERMADLPSLSLTVVLDADPEVYRMGYGDTEALSIIRDASKASMFDLREQPGVRIGVIISDERTMVYAPVSRNVEAGSTSAERPNAIVLGGPAADALAVASGSTPPPETHKTDTETERQGGQEIGHEALEPTKVEKMEADLRANPPRPFDLTRRLTVFISEVQFVELRLTNAILSSRKIRLLPHFLKFEDAGLRQEIESTLKIPVDLTTKLDVTFASYRGPEKLKISEADLKRERDAIERTFFYDWRGRGRIILRKDKEQFKRELSRLLDMTEAYQAALKNQFETEKGKFRSRMVEEFLEFWKQSPPDNLKRRGLVDEESCKQDIERAADQMFEKAVTLGAPDAKDIYKDISIEDLKDEELMASLRKLMTDAGVDRDTIQKLFQSGDAIAAEGTLF
;
A
#
# COMPACT_ATOMS: atom_id res chain seq x y z
N MET A 1 -24.97 -0.12 41.42
CA MET A 1 -23.50 -0.21 41.59
C MET A 1 -22.87 0.50 40.42
N THR A 2 -22.09 1.56 40.65
CA THR A 2 -21.40 2.30 39.59
C THR A 2 -20.22 1.47 39.10
N ARG A 3 -20.21 1.11 37.81
CA ARG A 3 -19.13 0.32 37.20
C ARG A 3 -17.88 1.19 37.08
N THR A 4 -16.73 0.72 37.57
CA THR A 4 -15.46 1.45 37.48
C THR A 4 -14.93 1.52 36.05
N PHE A 5 -15.04 0.43 35.29
CA PHE A 5 -14.79 0.41 33.85
C PHE A 5 -16.09 0.70 33.09
N THR A 6 -16.02 1.62 32.13
CA THR A 6 -17.14 2.04 31.28
C THR A 6 -16.68 2.29 29.84
N SER A 7 -17.62 2.57 28.95
CA SER A 7 -17.34 3.10 27.61
C SER A 7 -17.63 4.60 27.58
N ALA A 8 -16.75 5.38 27.00
CA ALA A 8 -16.95 6.81 26.72
C ALA A 8 -17.61 6.96 25.34
N THR A 9 -18.91 6.66 25.28
CA THR A 9 -19.76 6.96 24.12
C THR A 9 -20.21 8.42 24.15
N ASP A 10 -20.62 8.97 23.01
CA ASP A 10 -21.18 10.31 22.94
C ASP A 10 -22.32 10.50 23.95
N GLU A 11 -23.20 9.49 24.11
CA GLU A 11 -24.30 9.53 25.07
C GLU A 11 -23.78 9.64 26.51
N SER A 12 -22.82 8.80 26.89
CA SER A 12 -22.26 8.80 28.25
C SER A 12 -21.49 10.09 28.58
N VAL A 13 -20.80 10.65 27.58
CA VAL A 13 -20.07 11.92 27.68
C VAL A 13 -21.07 13.07 27.85
N ILE A 14 -22.10 13.12 27.00
CA ILE A 14 -23.17 14.14 27.06
C ILE A 14 -23.93 14.05 28.38
N GLU A 15 -24.22 12.85 28.88
CA GLU A 15 -24.85 12.65 30.18
C GLU A 15 -24.03 13.28 31.31
N MET A 16 -22.71 13.03 31.34
CA MET A 16 -21.81 13.64 32.33
C MET A 16 -21.72 15.15 32.20
N ILE A 17 -21.70 15.70 30.97
CA ILE A 17 -21.71 17.15 30.74
C ILE A 17 -22.99 17.78 31.29
N ARG A 18 -24.14 17.15 31.05
CA ARG A 18 -25.45 17.66 31.48
C ARG A 18 -25.69 17.53 32.99
N SER A 19 -25.08 16.53 33.64
CA SER A 19 -25.26 16.33 35.08
C SER A 19 -24.46 17.31 35.95
N ALA A 20 -23.48 18.02 35.38
CA ALA A 20 -22.59 18.91 36.12
C ALA A 20 -23.33 20.11 36.70
N SER A 21 -23.32 20.28 38.03
CA SER A 21 -24.04 21.36 38.71
C SER A 21 -23.14 22.45 39.26
N ARG A 22 -21.89 22.13 39.64
CA ARG A 22 -20.92 23.06 40.22
C ARG A 22 -19.64 23.17 39.39
N ARG A 23 -19.16 22.03 38.86
CA ARG A 23 -17.87 21.89 38.18
C ARG A 23 -18.01 21.05 36.92
N LEU A 24 -17.52 21.58 35.80
CA LEU A 24 -17.36 20.84 34.55
C LEU A 24 -15.97 21.12 33.95
N ALA A 25 -15.15 20.08 33.78
CA ALA A 25 -13.92 20.17 33.00
C ALA A 25 -13.94 19.12 31.88
N VAL A 26 -13.65 19.53 30.64
CA VAL A 26 -13.52 18.62 29.50
C VAL A 26 -12.19 18.84 28.81
N ILE A 27 -11.40 17.77 28.77
CA ILE A 27 -10.10 17.71 28.11
C ILE A 27 -10.18 16.59 27.08
N ALA A 28 -9.93 16.87 25.81
CA ALA A 28 -9.94 15.85 24.78
C ALA A 28 -9.08 16.28 23.57
N PRO A 29 -8.52 15.32 22.80
CA PRO A 29 -7.92 15.63 21.50
C PRO A 29 -8.91 16.37 20.61
N GLY A 30 -10.10 15.79 20.44
CA GLY A 30 -11.21 16.37 19.69
C GLY A 30 -12.52 15.88 20.26
N VAL A 31 -13.62 16.49 19.82
CA VAL A 31 -14.97 16.13 20.24
C VAL A 31 -15.89 16.02 19.04
N THR A 32 -16.96 15.26 19.19
CA THR A 32 -17.99 15.12 18.17
C THR A 32 -18.96 16.30 18.19
N THR A 33 -19.70 16.50 17.11
CA THR A 33 -20.70 17.57 17.01
C THR A 33 -21.77 17.48 18.11
N PRO A 34 -22.33 16.31 18.46
CA PRO A 34 -23.25 16.18 19.61
C PRO A 34 -22.64 16.62 20.95
N VAL A 35 -21.40 16.21 21.23
CA VAL A 35 -20.69 16.59 22.46
C VAL A 35 -20.41 18.09 22.50
N ALA A 36 -19.98 18.67 21.36
CA ALA A 36 -19.76 20.11 21.24
C ALA A 36 -21.01 20.94 21.50
N LYS A 37 -22.18 20.50 21.00
CA LYS A 37 -23.47 21.16 21.28
C LYS A 37 -23.81 21.12 22.77
N ALA A 38 -23.63 19.96 23.42
CA ALA A 38 -23.86 19.83 24.85
C ALA A 38 -22.94 20.75 25.67
N LEU A 39 -21.65 20.89 25.28
CA LEU A 39 -20.72 21.82 25.92
C LEU A 39 -21.14 23.29 25.73
N ALA A 40 -21.54 23.66 24.51
CA ALA A 40 -22.00 25.01 24.20
C ALA A 40 -23.22 25.41 25.04
N GLU A 41 -24.16 24.48 25.27
CA GLU A 41 -25.32 24.69 26.15
C GLU A 41 -24.91 25.04 27.59
N ARG A 42 -23.87 24.38 28.14
CA ARG A 42 -23.40 24.62 29.52
C ARG A 42 -22.69 25.97 29.71
N MET A 43 -22.29 26.64 28.63
CA MET A 43 -21.67 27.97 28.73
C MET A 43 -22.69 29.04 29.17
N ALA A 44 -23.98 28.82 28.95
CA ALA A 44 -25.04 29.73 29.42
C ALA A 44 -25.20 29.73 30.95
N ASP A 45 -24.68 28.71 31.64
CA ASP A 45 -24.75 28.60 33.11
C ASP A 45 -23.60 29.33 33.82
N LEU A 46 -22.73 30.01 33.07
CA LEU A 46 -21.69 30.86 33.65
C LEU A 46 -22.33 32.09 34.33
N PRO A 47 -21.83 32.52 35.51
CA PRO A 47 -20.66 31.99 36.25
C PRO A 47 -21.03 30.92 37.30
N SER A 48 -22.29 30.47 37.36
CA SER A 48 -22.75 29.52 38.39
C SER A 48 -22.11 28.13 38.26
N LEU A 49 -21.71 27.76 37.05
CA LEU A 49 -20.92 26.57 36.76
C LEU A 49 -19.44 26.95 36.56
N SER A 50 -18.52 26.30 37.27
CA SER A 50 -17.08 26.39 36.95
C SER A 50 -16.79 25.51 35.74
N LEU A 51 -16.60 26.14 34.57
CA LEU A 51 -16.35 25.46 33.30
C LEU A 51 -14.87 25.54 32.89
N THR A 52 -14.32 24.44 32.40
CA THR A 52 -13.00 24.37 31.78
C THR A 52 -13.07 23.47 30.54
N VAL A 53 -12.57 23.96 29.40
CA VAL A 53 -12.55 23.19 28.15
C VAL A 53 -11.16 23.33 27.55
N VAL A 54 -10.49 22.20 27.35
CA VAL A 54 -9.14 22.11 26.76
C VAL A 54 -9.19 21.16 25.58
N LEU A 55 -8.86 21.65 24.38
CA LEU A 55 -8.88 20.86 23.14
C LEU A 55 -7.54 20.91 22.40
N ASP A 56 -7.33 19.96 21.49
CA ASP A 56 -6.26 20.05 20.51
C ASP A 56 -6.80 20.68 19.22
N ALA A 57 -6.13 21.71 18.72
CA ALA A 57 -6.48 22.41 17.48
C ALA A 57 -5.58 22.00 16.30
N ASP A 58 -5.04 20.79 16.34
CA ASP A 58 -4.31 20.17 15.23
C ASP A 58 -5.28 19.51 14.23
N PRO A 59 -5.23 19.87 12.92
CA PRO A 59 -6.00 19.21 11.87
C PRO A 59 -5.86 17.68 11.83
N GLU A 60 -4.69 17.15 12.18
CA GLU A 60 -4.42 15.70 12.17
C GLU A 60 -5.31 14.94 13.16
N VAL A 61 -5.73 15.57 14.26
CA VAL A 61 -6.66 14.97 15.22
C VAL A 61 -8.00 14.62 14.57
N TYR A 62 -8.50 15.52 13.73
CA TYR A 62 -9.76 15.33 13.00
C TYR A 62 -9.58 14.36 11.83
N ARG A 63 -8.41 14.34 11.16
CA ARG A 63 -8.08 13.32 10.15
C ARG A 63 -7.94 11.92 10.72
N MET A 64 -7.48 11.82 11.97
CA MET A 64 -7.46 10.57 12.73
C MET A 64 -8.86 10.18 13.22
N GLY A 65 -9.86 11.05 13.10
CA GLY A 65 -11.24 10.73 13.46
C GLY A 65 -11.50 10.77 14.96
N TYR A 66 -10.78 11.62 15.72
CA TYR A 66 -11.06 11.85 17.13
C TYR A 66 -12.14 12.91 17.38
N GLY A 67 -12.56 13.65 16.36
CA GLY A 67 -13.60 14.66 16.46
C GLY A 67 -14.19 15.03 15.10
N ASP A 68 -15.26 15.81 15.13
CA ASP A 68 -15.93 16.31 13.93
C ASP A 68 -15.42 17.70 13.56
N THR A 69 -15.25 17.98 12.26
CA THR A 69 -14.68 19.24 11.79
C THR A 69 -15.50 20.47 12.19
N GLU A 70 -16.81 20.31 12.35
CA GLU A 70 -17.75 21.37 12.74
C GLU A 70 -17.76 21.64 14.26
N ALA A 71 -17.26 20.69 15.06
CA ALA A 71 -17.39 20.72 16.52
C ALA A 71 -16.63 21.91 17.14
N LEU A 72 -15.44 22.22 16.62
CA LEU A 72 -14.63 23.31 17.15
C LEU A 72 -15.26 24.68 16.86
N SER A 73 -15.87 24.86 15.68
CA SER A 73 -16.57 26.09 15.32
C SER A 73 -17.77 26.32 16.25
N ILE A 74 -18.55 25.27 16.57
CA ILE A 74 -19.68 25.33 17.51
C ILE A 74 -19.22 25.83 18.89
N ILE A 75 -18.17 25.22 19.45
CA ILE A 75 -17.68 25.58 20.79
C ILE A 75 -17.11 27.00 20.78
N ARG A 76 -16.35 27.38 19.75
CA ARG A 76 -15.78 28.72 19.62
C ARG A 76 -16.85 29.81 19.55
N ASP A 77 -17.91 29.59 18.78
CA ASP A 77 -18.97 30.59 18.62
C ASP A 77 -19.73 30.77 19.94
N ALA A 78 -19.99 29.69 20.68
CA ALA A 78 -20.55 29.75 22.03
C ALA A 78 -19.58 30.42 23.04
N SER A 79 -18.28 30.15 22.91
CA SER A 79 -17.22 30.74 23.74
C SER A 79 -17.18 32.26 23.61
N LYS A 80 -17.27 32.76 22.36
CA LYS A 80 -17.34 34.19 22.06
C LYS A 80 -18.60 34.84 22.65
N ALA A 81 -19.76 34.19 22.50
CA ALA A 81 -21.03 34.71 23.01
C ALA A 81 -21.05 34.81 24.54
N SER A 82 -20.41 33.86 25.23
CA SER A 82 -20.42 33.76 26.70
C SER A 82 -19.18 34.36 27.36
N MET A 83 -18.28 34.99 26.58
CA MET A 83 -16.95 35.46 27.03
C MET A 83 -16.16 34.38 27.79
N PHE A 84 -16.29 33.13 27.35
CA PHE A 84 -15.62 31.99 27.93
C PHE A 84 -14.20 31.85 27.33
N ASP A 85 -13.24 31.47 28.17
CA ASP A 85 -11.85 31.23 27.80
C ASP A 85 -11.66 29.75 27.40
N LEU A 86 -11.73 29.49 26.09
CA LEU A 86 -11.45 28.17 25.52
C LEU A 86 -9.94 27.95 25.44
N ARG A 87 -9.45 26.84 25.99
CA ARG A 87 -8.01 26.54 26.10
C ARG A 87 -7.56 25.50 25.10
N GLU A 88 -6.27 25.51 24.81
CA GLU A 88 -5.60 24.58 23.89
C GLU A 88 -4.52 23.77 24.63
N GLN A 89 -4.45 22.48 24.31
CA GLN A 89 -3.31 21.64 24.67
C GLN A 89 -2.88 20.80 23.46
N PRO A 90 -1.84 21.22 22.73
CA PRO A 90 -1.30 20.44 21.61
C PRO A 90 -0.84 19.06 22.06
N GLY A 91 -1.22 18.03 21.31
CA GLY A 91 -0.75 16.66 21.51
C GLY A 91 -1.48 15.89 22.61
N VAL A 92 -2.57 16.40 23.20
CA VAL A 92 -3.35 15.64 24.17
C VAL A 92 -4.01 14.42 23.49
N ARG A 93 -3.82 13.22 24.03
CA ARG A 93 -4.33 11.96 23.45
C ARG A 93 -5.25 11.17 24.38
N ILE A 94 -5.57 11.75 25.53
CA ILE A 94 -6.52 11.20 26.50
C ILE A 94 -7.74 12.11 26.58
N GLY A 95 -8.88 11.51 26.89
CA GLY A 95 -10.08 12.22 27.24
C GLY A 95 -10.26 12.26 28.75
N VAL A 96 -10.60 13.41 29.32
CA VAL A 96 -10.93 13.58 30.74
C VAL A 96 -12.19 14.44 30.83
N ILE A 97 -13.20 13.93 31.53
CA ILE A 97 -14.42 14.68 31.84
C ILE A 97 -14.60 14.66 33.35
N ILE A 98 -14.62 15.84 33.95
CA ILE A 98 -14.88 16.04 35.37
C ILE A 98 -16.25 16.68 35.49
N SER A 99 -17.18 15.99 36.11
CA SER A 99 -18.55 16.45 36.39
C SER A 99 -18.77 16.36 37.89
N ASP A 100 -18.66 17.50 38.57
CA ASP A 100 -18.68 17.61 40.03
C ASP A 100 -17.66 16.67 40.71
N GLU A 101 -18.11 15.61 41.39
CA GLU A 101 -17.25 14.64 42.09
C GLU A 101 -16.93 13.39 41.24
N ARG A 102 -17.42 13.35 40.00
CA ARG A 102 -17.28 12.21 39.10
C ARG A 102 -16.32 12.56 37.97
N THR A 103 -15.23 11.82 37.87
CA THR A 103 -14.26 11.98 36.78
C THR A 103 -14.26 10.75 35.90
N MET A 104 -14.34 10.93 34.59
CA MET A 104 -14.16 9.87 33.60
C MET A 104 -12.89 10.15 32.80
N VAL A 105 -11.95 9.21 32.83
CA VAL A 105 -10.75 9.23 32.01
C VAL A 105 -10.91 8.17 30.94
N TYR A 106 -10.70 8.51 29.68
CA TYR A 106 -10.90 7.59 28.56
C TYR A 106 -9.80 7.70 27.51
N ALA A 107 -9.61 6.60 26.77
CA ALA A 107 -8.78 6.56 25.58
C ALA A 107 -9.70 6.73 24.35
N PRO A 108 -9.67 7.89 23.67
CA PRO A 108 -10.44 8.11 22.45
C PRO A 108 -10.07 7.07 21.39
N VAL A 109 -11.06 6.46 20.76
CA VAL A 109 -10.84 5.48 19.69
C VAL A 109 -10.96 6.19 18.35
N SER A 110 -9.96 6.02 17.50
CA SER A 110 -9.95 6.58 16.15
C SER A 110 -11.05 5.98 15.29
N ARG A 111 -11.86 6.82 14.63
CA ARG A 111 -12.87 6.37 13.65
C ARG A 111 -12.27 5.65 12.43
N ASN A 112 -10.97 5.84 12.15
CA ASN A 112 -10.24 5.06 11.13
C ASN A 112 -10.02 3.59 11.53
N VAL A 113 -10.23 3.24 12.81
CA VAL A 113 -10.02 1.88 13.34
C VAL A 113 -11.35 1.23 13.66
N GLU A 114 -12.25 1.92 14.36
CA GLU A 114 -13.54 1.40 14.78
C GLU A 114 -14.63 2.46 14.59
N ALA A 115 -15.87 2.07 14.29
CA ALA A 115 -17.00 2.99 14.09
C ALA A 115 -17.46 3.73 15.37
N GLY A 116 -16.65 3.71 16.44
CA GLY A 116 -16.99 4.16 17.78
C GLY A 116 -17.31 2.99 18.71
N SER A 117 -16.99 3.13 20.00
CA SER A 117 -17.29 2.11 21.01
C SER A 117 -18.76 2.24 21.43
N THR A 118 -19.70 1.73 20.63
CA THR A 118 -21.15 1.79 20.93
C THR A 118 -21.60 0.70 21.91
N SER A 119 -20.69 -0.15 22.40
CA SER A 119 -21.01 -1.28 23.27
C SER A 119 -20.29 -1.20 24.62
N ALA A 120 -21.05 -1.45 25.68
CA ALA A 120 -20.55 -1.60 27.05
C ALA A 120 -19.63 -2.82 27.25
N GLU A 121 -19.44 -3.65 26.23
CA GLU A 121 -18.54 -4.81 26.23
C GLU A 121 -17.10 -4.47 25.82
N ARG A 122 -16.83 -3.25 25.33
CA ARG A 122 -15.50 -2.75 24.96
C ARG A 122 -15.15 -1.49 25.76
N PRO A 123 -14.87 -1.61 27.07
CA PRO A 123 -14.60 -0.45 27.90
C PRO A 123 -13.31 0.26 27.46
N ASN A 124 -13.39 1.56 27.21
CA ASN A 124 -12.24 2.43 26.93
C ASN A 124 -12.08 3.53 27.99
N ALA A 125 -12.86 3.47 29.08
CA ALA A 125 -12.94 4.51 30.09
C ALA A 125 -12.94 3.96 31.52
N ILE A 126 -12.43 4.77 32.44
CA ILE A 126 -12.37 4.51 33.88
C ILE A 126 -13.03 5.68 34.61
N VAL A 127 -13.95 5.38 35.52
CA VAL A 127 -14.58 6.36 36.40
C VAL A 127 -13.84 6.41 37.74
N LEU A 128 -13.41 7.61 38.11
CA LEU A 128 -12.68 7.96 39.32
C LEU A 128 -13.50 8.94 40.17
N GLY A 129 -13.21 8.97 41.47
CA GLY A 129 -13.76 9.94 42.41
C GLY A 129 -12.79 10.20 43.56
N GLY A 130 -13.11 11.19 44.41
CA GLY A 130 -12.28 11.55 45.56
C GLY A 130 -10.93 12.18 45.16
N PRO A 131 -9.83 11.94 45.90
CA PRO A 131 -8.58 12.70 45.73
C PRO A 131 -7.96 12.66 44.33
N ALA A 132 -8.15 11.56 43.58
CA ALA A 132 -7.66 11.45 42.21
C ALA A 132 -8.42 12.36 41.24
N ALA A 133 -9.74 12.54 41.44
CA ALA A 133 -10.54 13.47 40.66
C ALA A 133 -10.11 14.93 40.91
N ASP A 134 -9.78 15.26 42.16
CA ASP A 134 -9.34 16.61 42.52
C ASP A 134 -7.93 16.93 42.01
N ALA A 135 -7.01 15.97 42.05
CA ALA A 135 -5.69 16.13 41.44
C ALA A 135 -5.78 16.41 39.94
N LEU A 136 -6.65 15.68 39.21
CA LEU A 136 -6.91 15.93 37.79
C LEU A 136 -7.58 17.28 37.53
N ALA A 137 -8.49 17.72 38.41
CA ALA A 137 -9.10 19.04 38.32
C ALA A 137 -8.04 20.14 38.43
N VAL A 138 -7.15 20.06 39.43
CA VAL A 138 -6.06 21.03 39.60
C VAL A 138 -5.10 21.01 38.40
N ALA A 139 -4.68 19.83 37.95
CA ALA A 139 -3.78 19.69 36.80
C ALA A 139 -4.37 20.25 35.49
N SER A 140 -5.70 20.22 35.33
CA SER A 140 -6.40 20.79 34.17
C SER A 140 -6.74 22.28 34.32
N GLY A 141 -6.42 22.90 35.46
CA GLY A 141 -6.76 24.29 35.74
C GLY A 141 -8.25 24.53 36.04
N SER A 142 -8.96 23.50 36.50
CA SER A 142 -10.33 23.57 37.02
C SER A 142 -10.32 23.76 38.54
N THR A 143 -11.32 24.45 39.10
CA THR A 143 -11.38 24.73 40.54
C THR A 143 -11.74 23.44 41.32
N PRO A 144 -10.95 23.03 42.33
CA PRO A 144 -11.35 21.94 43.24
C PRO A 144 -12.54 22.35 44.14
N PRO A 145 -13.24 21.41 44.80
CA PRO A 145 -14.39 21.72 45.64
C PRO A 145 -14.00 22.63 46.81
N PRO A 146 -14.93 23.46 47.31
CA PRO A 146 -14.64 24.43 48.38
C PRO A 146 -14.21 23.78 49.71
N GLU A 147 -14.36 22.47 49.90
CA GLU A 147 -14.03 21.78 51.15
C GLU A 147 -12.53 21.48 51.32
N THR A 148 -11.70 21.58 50.27
CA THR A 148 -10.27 21.25 50.34
C THR A 148 -9.33 22.44 50.60
N HIS A 149 -9.83 23.66 50.79
CA HIS A 149 -8.98 24.83 51.01
C HIS A 149 -9.01 25.33 52.46
N LYS A 150 -8.00 24.92 53.24
CA LYS A 150 -7.50 25.66 54.41
C LYS A 150 -6.09 26.17 54.11
N THR A 151 -5.95 27.10 53.17
CA THR A 151 -4.82 28.05 53.14
C THR A 151 -5.09 29.12 52.09
N ASP A 152 -5.31 30.34 52.58
CA ASP A 152 -5.43 31.55 51.77
C ASP A 152 -4.05 32.00 51.30
N THR A 153 -3.71 31.75 50.03
CA THR A 153 -2.80 32.61 49.27
C THR A 153 -3.08 32.49 47.78
N GLU A 154 -3.33 33.62 47.11
CA GLU A 154 -3.60 33.72 45.67
C GLU A 154 -2.46 33.20 44.77
N THR A 155 -1.29 32.94 45.35
CA THR A 155 -0.06 32.50 44.66
C THR A 155 -0.07 31.01 44.29
N GLU A 156 -0.88 30.16 44.95
CA GLU A 156 -0.94 28.71 44.65
C GLU A 156 -1.94 28.36 43.53
N ARG A 157 -2.87 29.27 43.18
CA ARG A 157 -3.89 29.05 42.14
C ARG A 157 -3.32 28.85 40.73
N GLN A 158 -2.04 29.20 40.52
CA GLN A 158 -1.33 29.05 39.24
C GLN A 158 -0.21 27.99 39.28
N GLY A 159 0.06 27.36 40.42
CA GLY A 159 1.22 26.47 40.59
C GLY A 159 1.00 24.98 40.25
N GLY A 160 -0.26 24.57 40.06
CA GLY A 160 -0.61 23.15 39.88
C GLY A 160 -1.23 22.78 38.53
N GLN A 161 -1.48 23.75 37.65
CA GLN A 161 -1.95 23.45 36.29
C GLN A 161 -0.78 22.87 35.48
N GLU A 162 -1.02 21.76 34.79
CA GLU A 162 -0.03 21.06 33.97
C GLU A 162 -0.36 21.13 32.48
N ILE A 163 -1.65 21.28 32.12
CA ILE A 163 -2.13 21.31 30.73
C ILE A 163 -3.13 22.45 30.49
N GLY A 164 -3.25 22.87 29.24
CA GLY A 164 -4.22 23.89 28.82
C GLY A 164 -3.85 25.31 29.25
N HIS A 165 -2.56 25.63 29.30
CA HIS A 165 -2.08 26.97 29.67
C HIS A 165 -2.34 28.03 28.60
N GLU A 166 -2.42 27.61 27.34
CA GLU A 166 -2.64 28.52 26.21
C GLU A 166 -4.13 28.70 25.95
N ALA A 167 -4.55 29.94 25.70
CA ALA A 167 -5.86 30.22 25.12
C ALA A 167 -5.88 29.74 23.66
N LEU A 168 -7.02 29.22 23.21
CA LEU A 168 -7.18 28.81 21.83
C LEU A 168 -7.38 30.04 20.93
N GLU A 169 -6.29 30.46 20.29
CA GLU A 169 -6.26 31.65 19.45
C GLU A 169 -7.18 31.53 18.22
N PRO A 170 -7.99 32.56 17.89
CA PRO A 170 -8.87 32.54 16.73
C PRO A 170 -8.15 32.24 15.41
N THR A 171 -6.93 32.79 15.27
CA THR A 171 -6.11 32.61 14.06
C THR A 171 -5.63 31.17 13.87
N LYS A 172 -5.40 30.42 14.95
CA LYS A 172 -5.04 28.99 14.87
C LYS A 172 -6.22 28.16 14.37
N VAL A 173 -7.43 28.42 14.89
CA VAL A 173 -8.65 27.74 14.45
C VAL A 173 -8.95 28.00 12.98
N GLU A 174 -8.82 29.25 12.53
CA GLU A 174 -9.01 29.61 11.11
C GLU A 174 -8.03 28.89 10.19
N LYS A 175 -6.75 28.78 10.60
CA LYS A 175 -5.74 28.00 9.87
C LYS A 175 -6.07 26.52 9.84
N MET A 176 -6.48 25.96 10.98
CA MET A 176 -6.88 24.55 11.10
C MET A 176 -8.08 24.24 10.18
N GLU A 177 -9.12 25.08 10.21
CA GLU A 177 -10.30 24.93 9.35
C GLU A 177 -9.95 25.08 7.86
N ALA A 178 -9.05 26.01 7.51
CA ALA A 178 -8.58 26.16 6.14
C ALA A 178 -7.79 24.93 5.66
N ASP A 179 -6.95 24.36 6.52
CA ASP A 179 -6.20 23.14 6.23
C ASP A 179 -7.11 21.92 6.09
N LEU A 180 -8.13 21.77 6.95
CA LEU A 180 -9.14 20.72 6.83
C LEU A 180 -10.01 20.89 5.57
N ARG A 181 -10.30 22.13 5.14
CA ARG A 181 -10.99 22.39 3.87
C ARG A 181 -10.14 22.04 2.65
N ALA A 182 -8.84 22.32 2.71
CA ALA A 182 -7.90 21.97 1.64
C ALA A 182 -7.62 20.46 1.59
N ASN A 183 -7.52 19.83 2.76
CA ASN A 183 -7.14 18.44 2.96
C ASN A 183 -8.12 17.76 3.93
N PRO A 184 -9.35 17.41 3.46
CA PRO A 184 -10.39 16.87 4.31
C PRO A 184 -10.04 15.48 4.84
N PRO A 185 -10.53 15.11 6.04
CA PRO A 185 -10.49 13.73 6.52
C PRO A 185 -11.07 12.78 5.48
N ARG A 186 -10.39 11.65 5.29
CA ARG A 186 -10.90 10.60 4.40
C ARG A 186 -12.15 9.97 5.04
N PRO A 187 -13.12 9.48 4.23
CA PRO A 187 -14.27 8.77 4.77
C PRO A 187 -13.81 7.57 5.60
N PHE A 188 -14.03 7.64 6.92
CA PHE A 188 -13.49 6.69 7.89
C PHE A 188 -13.89 5.24 7.60
N ASP A 189 -15.10 5.01 7.08
CA ASP A 189 -15.56 3.69 6.68
C ASP A 189 -14.77 3.09 5.50
N LEU A 190 -14.51 3.92 4.48
CA LEU A 190 -13.68 3.50 3.35
C LEU A 190 -12.22 3.29 3.77
N THR A 191 -11.70 4.10 4.70
CA THR A 191 -10.36 3.89 5.27
C THR A 191 -10.27 2.55 6.01
N ARG A 192 -11.27 2.23 6.85
CA ARG A 192 -11.36 0.94 7.55
C ARG A 192 -11.39 -0.23 6.56
N ARG A 193 -12.28 -0.15 5.57
CA ARG A 193 -12.36 -1.15 4.47
C ARG A 193 -11.01 -1.29 3.76
N LEU A 194 -10.38 -0.17 3.40
CA LEU A 194 -9.09 -0.17 2.72
C LEU A 194 -8.00 -0.87 3.52
N THR A 195 -7.89 -0.61 4.81
CA THR A 195 -6.88 -1.26 5.66
C THR A 195 -7.04 -2.78 5.64
N VAL A 196 -8.28 -3.28 5.70
CA VAL A 196 -8.56 -4.72 5.59
C VAL A 196 -8.19 -5.24 4.20
N PHE A 197 -8.59 -4.55 3.13
CA PHE A 197 -8.25 -4.95 1.75
C PHE A 197 -6.75 -4.99 1.49
N ILE A 198 -6.03 -3.93 1.86
CA ILE A 198 -4.57 -3.85 1.69
C ILE A 198 -3.88 -4.94 2.49
N SER A 199 -4.42 -5.37 3.64
CA SER A 199 -3.81 -6.44 4.45
C SER A 199 -3.88 -7.83 3.79
N GLU A 200 -4.88 -8.07 2.93
CA GLU A 200 -5.15 -9.39 2.35
C GLU A 200 -4.82 -9.47 0.86
N VAL A 201 -5.00 -8.39 0.09
CA VAL A 201 -4.94 -8.39 -1.38
C VAL A 201 -4.02 -7.29 -1.89
N GLN A 202 -3.23 -7.59 -2.93
CA GLN A 202 -2.44 -6.60 -3.67
C GLN A 202 -2.45 -6.88 -5.17
N PHE A 203 -2.31 -5.84 -5.98
CA PHE A 203 -2.01 -6.00 -7.40
C PHE A 203 -0.59 -6.53 -7.59
N VAL A 204 -0.39 -7.33 -8.62
CA VAL A 204 0.90 -7.91 -8.99
C VAL A 204 1.12 -7.84 -10.50
N GLU A 205 2.29 -7.35 -10.89
CA GLU A 205 2.80 -7.47 -12.26
C GLU A 205 4.07 -8.32 -12.23
N LEU A 206 4.09 -9.41 -13.01
CA LEU A 206 5.27 -10.24 -13.22
C LEU A 206 5.88 -9.94 -14.59
N ARG A 207 7.15 -9.55 -14.60
CA ARG A 207 7.94 -9.39 -15.83
C ARG A 207 9.14 -10.31 -15.81
N LEU A 208 9.12 -11.31 -16.69
CA LEU A 208 10.25 -12.22 -16.94
C LEU A 208 11.08 -11.70 -18.11
N THR A 209 12.38 -11.57 -17.89
CA THR A 209 13.35 -11.18 -18.92
C THR A 209 14.38 -12.29 -19.10
N ASN A 210 14.91 -12.41 -20.32
CA ASN A 210 15.85 -13.44 -20.74
C ASN A 210 15.37 -14.91 -20.60
N ALA A 211 14.12 -15.17 -20.18
CA ALA A 211 13.63 -16.54 -19.99
C ALA A 211 13.21 -17.27 -21.28
N ILE A 212 12.80 -16.54 -22.32
CA ILE A 212 12.28 -17.08 -23.59
C ILE A 212 13.25 -16.69 -24.72
N LEU A 213 13.76 -17.69 -25.44
CA LEU A 213 14.78 -17.53 -26.49
C LEU A 213 14.15 -17.54 -27.88
N SER A 214 13.03 -18.24 -28.06
CA SER A 214 12.25 -18.34 -29.31
C SER A 214 11.81 -16.99 -29.90
N SER A 215 11.73 -15.93 -29.09
CA SER A 215 11.36 -14.58 -29.55
C SER A 215 12.51 -13.80 -30.18
N ARG A 216 13.76 -14.30 -30.14
CA ARG A 216 14.93 -13.60 -30.70
C ARG A 216 15.11 -13.92 -32.19
N LYS A 217 15.68 -12.98 -32.95
CA LYS A 217 15.96 -13.13 -34.39
C LYS A 217 17.39 -12.67 -34.69
N ILE A 218 18.11 -13.40 -35.53
CA ILE A 218 19.41 -12.95 -36.04
C ILE A 218 19.13 -11.86 -37.08
N ARG A 219 19.78 -10.70 -36.95
CA ARG A 219 19.69 -9.61 -37.93
C ARG A 219 21.00 -9.51 -38.70
N LEU A 220 20.91 -9.45 -40.02
CA LEU A 220 22.05 -9.18 -40.90
C LEU A 220 22.68 -7.82 -40.57
N LEU A 221 24.01 -7.75 -40.60
CA LEU A 221 24.73 -6.49 -40.48
C LEU A 221 24.63 -5.70 -41.80
N PRO A 222 24.70 -4.34 -41.77
CA PRO A 222 24.55 -3.48 -42.95
C PRO A 222 25.50 -3.79 -44.13
N HIS A 223 26.71 -4.28 -43.86
CA HIS A 223 27.66 -4.64 -44.92
C HIS A 223 27.28 -5.94 -45.65
N PHE A 224 26.41 -6.77 -45.05
CA PHE A 224 25.72 -7.88 -45.71
C PHE A 224 24.36 -7.45 -46.30
N LEU A 225 24.06 -6.16 -46.43
CA LEU A 225 22.80 -5.69 -47.06
C LEU A 225 23.05 -5.02 -48.43
N LYS A 226 24.32 -4.84 -48.82
CA LYS A 226 24.73 -4.30 -50.14
C LYS A 226 24.46 -5.29 -51.31
N PHE A 227 23.82 -6.44 -51.08
CA PHE A 227 23.37 -7.39 -52.11
C PHE A 227 22.24 -6.79 -52.95
N GLU A 228 22.30 -6.80 -54.28
CA GLU A 228 21.17 -6.41 -55.13
C GLU A 228 20.21 -7.58 -55.47
N ASP A 229 20.65 -8.83 -55.26
CA ASP A 229 19.87 -10.02 -55.59
C ASP A 229 18.79 -10.31 -54.53
N ALA A 230 17.53 -10.20 -54.93
CA ALA A 230 16.37 -10.43 -54.08
C ALA A 230 16.18 -11.93 -53.72
N GLY A 231 16.63 -12.86 -54.57
CA GLY A 231 16.49 -14.30 -54.32
C GLY A 231 17.41 -14.77 -53.19
N LEU A 232 18.68 -14.37 -53.25
CA LEU A 232 19.67 -14.69 -52.22
C LEU A 232 19.27 -14.07 -50.87
N ARG A 233 18.76 -12.83 -50.86
CA ARG A 233 18.27 -12.15 -49.64
C ARG A 233 17.16 -12.93 -48.95
N GLN A 234 16.20 -13.46 -49.71
CA GLN A 234 15.09 -14.23 -49.14
C GLN A 234 15.55 -15.59 -48.59
N GLU A 235 16.53 -16.22 -49.25
CA GLU A 235 17.19 -17.44 -48.78
C GLU A 235 17.97 -17.19 -47.47
N ILE A 236 18.74 -16.11 -47.40
CA ILE A 236 19.46 -15.69 -46.20
C ILE A 236 18.50 -15.33 -45.05
N GLU A 237 17.43 -14.58 -45.30
CA GLU A 237 16.40 -14.29 -44.29
C GLU A 237 15.72 -15.55 -43.75
N SER A 238 15.56 -16.58 -44.59
CA SER A 238 15.06 -17.88 -44.17
C SER A 238 16.06 -18.63 -43.28
N THR A 239 17.36 -18.41 -43.50
CA THR A 239 18.50 -18.97 -42.75
C THR A 239 18.76 -18.25 -41.42
N LEU A 240 18.31 -17.00 -41.25
CA LEU A 240 18.47 -16.17 -40.04
C LEU A 240 17.52 -16.53 -38.87
N LYS A 241 16.76 -17.62 -38.98
CA LYS A 241 16.06 -18.20 -37.81
C LYS A 241 17.11 -18.64 -36.78
N ILE A 242 16.74 -18.65 -35.49
CA ILE A 242 17.64 -19.20 -34.46
C ILE A 242 17.96 -20.65 -34.87
N PRO A 243 19.24 -21.00 -35.05
CA PRO A 243 19.61 -22.30 -35.61
C PRO A 243 19.48 -23.46 -34.60
N VAL A 244 18.98 -23.17 -33.39
CA VAL A 244 18.79 -24.17 -32.35
C VAL A 244 17.36 -24.66 -32.34
N ASP A 245 17.19 -25.98 -32.39
CA ASP A 245 15.91 -26.63 -32.19
C ASP A 245 15.48 -26.54 -30.71
N LEU A 246 14.69 -25.51 -30.42
CA LEU A 246 14.13 -25.24 -29.09
C LEU A 246 13.02 -26.22 -28.69
N THR A 247 12.65 -27.16 -29.57
CA THR A 247 11.64 -28.19 -29.28
C THR A 247 12.24 -29.45 -28.66
N THR A 248 13.55 -29.66 -28.82
CA THR A 248 14.25 -30.80 -28.22
C THR A 248 14.36 -30.65 -26.70
N LYS A 249 13.95 -31.68 -25.96
CA LYS A 249 14.03 -31.66 -24.50
C LYS A 249 15.45 -31.96 -24.03
N LEU A 250 15.98 -31.09 -23.15
CA LEU A 250 17.31 -31.18 -22.58
C LEU A 250 17.26 -31.68 -21.13
N ASP A 251 18.22 -32.52 -20.77
CA ASP A 251 18.42 -32.94 -19.38
C ASP A 251 19.07 -31.79 -18.60
N VAL A 252 18.33 -31.23 -17.64
CA VAL A 252 18.78 -30.17 -16.75
C VAL A 252 18.86 -30.70 -15.33
N THR A 253 19.84 -30.20 -14.57
CA THR A 253 19.96 -30.46 -13.14
C THR A 253 20.13 -29.13 -12.44
N PHE A 254 19.29 -28.84 -11.45
CA PHE A 254 19.34 -27.59 -10.69
C PHE A 254 18.92 -27.86 -9.24
N ALA A 255 19.38 -27.01 -8.34
CA ALA A 255 18.93 -27.04 -6.95
C ALA A 255 17.74 -26.10 -6.80
N SER A 256 16.65 -26.57 -6.23
CA SER A 256 15.52 -25.73 -5.84
C SER A 256 15.32 -25.76 -4.32
N TYR A 257 14.38 -24.97 -3.83
CA TYR A 257 13.97 -25.02 -2.42
C TYR A 257 13.39 -26.38 -2.01
N ARG A 258 13.04 -27.24 -2.98
CA ARG A 258 12.55 -28.62 -2.76
C ARG A 258 13.69 -29.65 -2.74
N GLY A 259 14.93 -29.23 -2.99
CA GLY A 259 16.08 -30.11 -3.15
C GLY A 259 16.59 -30.17 -4.59
N PRO A 260 17.56 -31.05 -4.88
CA PRO A 260 18.10 -31.22 -6.23
C PRO A 260 17.07 -31.87 -7.16
N GLU A 261 16.79 -31.21 -8.28
CA GLU A 261 15.86 -31.67 -9.31
C GLU A 261 16.61 -32.01 -10.60
N LYS A 262 16.24 -33.13 -11.22
CA LYS A 262 16.74 -33.54 -12.53
C LYS A 262 15.55 -33.75 -13.46
N LEU A 263 15.42 -32.90 -14.47
CA LEU A 263 14.26 -32.87 -15.35
C LEU A 263 14.70 -32.83 -16.81
N LYS A 264 13.84 -33.35 -17.68
CA LYS A 264 14.02 -33.24 -19.13
C LYS A 264 13.04 -32.21 -19.67
N ILE A 265 13.52 -31.01 -19.95
CA ILE A 265 12.68 -29.84 -20.22
C ILE A 265 12.95 -29.21 -21.58
N SER A 266 11.92 -28.59 -22.14
CA SER A 266 11.97 -27.72 -23.31
C SER A 266 11.57 -26.30 -22.92
N GLU A 267 11.76 -25.34 -23.83
CA GLU A 267 11.25 -23.98 -23.64
C GLU A 267 9.71 -23.94 -23.47
N ALA A 268 8.98 -24.87 -24.10
CA ALA A 268 7.54 -25.00 -23.90
C ALA A 268 7.17 -25.43 -22.48
N ASP A 269 8.02 -26.23 -21.83
CA ASP A 269 7.81 -26.64 -20.44
C ASP A 269 8.10 -25.49 -19.46
N LEU A 270 9.11 -24.63 -19.74
CA LEU A 270 9.33 -23.39 -18.98
C LEU A 270 8.11 -22.45 -19.06
N LYS A 271 7.52 -22.32 -20.25
CA LYS A 271 6.31 -21.51 -20.45
C LYS A 271 5.12 -22.11 -19.69
N ARG A 272 4.94 -23.43 -19.72
CA ARG A 272 3.87 -24.11 -18.97
C ARG A 272 4.03 -23.93 -17.47
N GLU A 273 5.25 -24.01 -16.96
CA GLU A 273 5.53 -23.81 -15.54
C GLU A 273 5.20 -22.37 -15.11
N ARG A 274 5.61 -21.39 -15.92
CA ARG A 274 5.21 -19.99 -15.72
C ARG A 274 3.69 -19.84 -15.69
N ASP A 275 2.99 -20.37 -16.70
CA ASP A 275 1.53 -20.27 -16.80
C ASP A 275 0.85 -20.97 -15.61
N ALA A 276 1.43 -22.05 -15.08
CA ALA A 276 0.96 -22.74 -13.89
C ALA A 276 1.15 -21.90 -12.61
N ILE A 277 2.29 -21.22 -12.45
CA ILE A 277 2.54 -20.28 -11.36
C ILE A 277 1.51 -19.14 -11.43
N GLU A 278 1.35 -18.51 -12.59
CA GLU A 278 0.38 -17.43 -12.78
C GLU A 278 -1.05 -17.90 -12.46
N ARG A 279 -1.46 -19.09 -12.92
CA ARG A 279 -2.79 -19.65 -12.64
C ARG A 279 -3.01 -20.01 -11.17
N THR A 280 -1.95 -20.34 -10.44
CA THR A 280 -2.05 -20.76 -9.03
C THR A 280 -2.13 -19.57 -8.09
N PHE A 281 -1.34 -18.52 -8.35
CA PHE A 281 -1.19 -17.40 -7.42
C PHE A 281 -1.91 -16.12 -7.84
N PHE A 282 -2.22 -15.95 -9.14
CA PHE A 282 -2.79 -14.71 -9.64
C PHE A 282 -4.26 -14.89 -10.01
N TYR A 283 -5.06 -13.91 -9.61
CA TYR A 283 -6.46 -13.79 -10.02
C TYR A 283 -6.56 -12.63 -11.01
N ASP A 284 -7.14 -12.88 -12.18
CA ASP A 284 -7.33 -11.86 -13.21
C ASP A 284 -8.59 -11.03 -12.92
N TRP A 285 -8.38 -9.84 -12.35
CA TRP A 285 -9.45 -8.91 -12.08
C TRP A 285 -9.73 -8.08 -13.32
N ARG A 286 -10.65 -8.59 -14.15
CA ARG A 286 -11.04 -8.06 -15.46
C ARG A 286 -11.06 -6.53 -15.49
N GLY A 287 -10.26 -5.94 -16.37
CA GLY A 287 -10.24 -4.48 -16.60
C GLY A 287 -9.36 -3.66 -15.66
N ARG A 288 -8.83 -4.25 -14.57
CA ARG A 288 -7.90 -3.55 -13.64
C ARG A 288 -6.50 -4.16 -13.63
N GLY A 289 -6.41 -5.48 -13.67
CA GLY A 289 -5.12 -6.18 -13.66
C GLY A 289 -5.15 -7.44 -12.81
N ARG A 290 -3.97 -7.96 -12.48
CA ARG A 290 -3.82 -9.20 -11.72
C ARG A 290 -3.62 -8.90 -10.25
N ILE A 291 -4.24 -9.71 -9.40
CA ILE A 291 -4.10 -9.63 -7.95
C ILE A 291 -3.52 -10.91 -7.36
N ILE A 292 -2.88 -10.78 -6.20
CA ILE A 292 -2.35 -11.88 -5.39
C ILE A 292 -2.80 -11.69 -3.94
N LEU A 293 -3.05 -12.79 -3.25
CA LEU A 293 -3.29 -12.76 -1.80
C LEU A 293 -1.95 -12.62 -1.07
N ARG A 294 -1.90 -11.73 -0.08
CA ARG A 294 -0.66 -11.48 0.68
C ARG A 294 -0.10 -12.74 1.34
N LYS A 295 -0.96 -13.62 1.83
CA LYS A 295 -0.57 -14.90 2.42
C LYS A 295 0.20 -15.82 1.46
N ASP A 296 -0.07 -15.71 0.16
CA ASP A 296 0.51 -16.60 -0.86
C ASP A 296 1.84 -16.07 -1.42
N LYS A 297 2.23 -14.83 -1.10
CA LYS A 297 3.44 -14.19 -1.64
C LYS A 297 4.73 -14.96 -1.39
N GLU A 298 4.90 -15.47 -0.18
CA GLU A 298 6.10 -16.21 0.19
C GLU A 298 6.19 -17.58 -0.51
N GLN A 299 5.05 -18.15 -0.88
CA GLN A 299 5.03 -19.37 -1.69
C GLN A 299 5.27 -19.04 -3.17
N PHE A 300 4.63 -17.99 -3.69
CA PHE A 300 4.85 -17.48 -5.04
C PHE A 300 6.33 -17.18 -5.31
N LYS A 301 7.02 -16.47 -4.41
CA LYS A 301 8.46 -16.16 -4.55
C LYS A 301 9.32 -17.41 -4.61
N ARG A 302 8.98 -18.45 -3.84
CA ARG A 302 9.70 -19.73 -3.86
C ARG A 302 9.53 -20.45 -5.20
N GLU A 303 8.31 -20.49 -5.74
CA GLU A 303 8.07 -21.04 -7.08
C GLU A 303 8.74 -20.22 -8.19
N LEU A 304 8.74 -18.89 -8.08
CA LEU A 304 9.42 -18.02 -9.04
C LEU A 304 10.94 -18.22 -9.03
N SER A 305 11.55 -18.34 -7.84
CA SER A 305 12.97 -18.68 -7.73
C SER A 305 13.28 -20.01 -8.40
N ARG A 306 12.46 -21.04 -8.14
CA ARG A 306 12.60 -22.35 -8.78
C ARG A 306 12.51 -22.27 -10.31
N LEU A 307 11.60 -21.45 -10.84
CA LEU A 307 11.50 -21.21 -12.29
C LEU A 307 12.75 -20.52 -12.84
N LEU A 308 13.33 -19.57 -12.12
CA LEU A 308 14.58 -18.91 -12.51
C LEU A 308 15.76 -19.89 -12.51
N ASP A 309 15.93 -20.69 -11.45
CA ASP A 309 16.97 -21.72 -11.35
C ASP A 309 16.83 -22.75 -12.48
N MET A 310 15.60 -23.18 -12.76
CA MET A 310 15.29 -24.09 -13.87
C MET A 310 15.64 -23.46 -15.23
N THR A 311 15.35 -22.17 -15.40
CA THR A 311 15.65 -21.43 -16.64
C THR A 311 17.15 -21.26 -16.83
N GLU A 312 17.89 -20.96 -15.77
CA GLU A 312 19.35 -20.83 -15.81
C GLU A 312 20.03 -22.16 -16.19
N ALA A 313 19.59 -23.26 -15.58
CA ALA A 313 20.09 -24.59 -15.93
C ALA A 313 19.75 -24.99 -17.38
N TYR A 314 18.58 -24.62 -17.87
CA TYR A 314 18.21 -24.81 -19.28
C TYR A 314 19.11 -24.01 -20.22
N GLN A 315 19.35 -22.73 -19.93
CA GLN A 315 20.25 -21.89 -20.71
C GLN A 315 21.69 -22.43 -20.72
N ALA A 316 22.16 -22.95 -19.58
CA ALA A 316 23.48 -23.58 -19.48
C ALA A 316 23.58 -24.85 -20.34
N ALA A 317 22.54 -25.70 -20.35
CA ALA A 317 22.49 -26.89 -21.19
C ALA A 317 22.44 -26.53 -22.70
N LEU A 318 21.73 -25.46 -23.06
CA LEU A 318 21.65 -24.97 -24.43
C LEU A 318 22.98 -24.40 -24.94
N LYS A 319 23.86 -23.91 -24.07
CA LYS A 319 25.15 -23.30 -24.47
C LYS A 319 25.97 -24.22 -25.38
N ASN A 320 25.99 -25.52 -25.11
CA ASN A 320 26.71 -26.49 -25.95
C ASN A 320 26.08 -26.67 -27.35
N GLN A 321 24.74 -26.60 -27.43
CA GLN A 321 24.03 -26.61 -28.71
C GLN A 321 24.26 -25.32 -29.48
N PHE A 322 24.28 -24.18 -28.79
CA PHE A 322 24.59 -22.89 -29.39
C PHE A 322 25.99 -22.85 -30.01
N GLU A 323 27.02 -23.35 -29.33
CA GLU A 323 28.38 -23.40 -29.90
C GLU A 323 28.45 -24.29 -31.15
N THR A 324 27.74 -25.43 -31.13
CA THR A 324 27.70 -26.34 -32.29
C THR A 324 27.00 -25.69 -33.49
N GLU A 325 25.86 -25.04 -33.26
CA GLU A 325 25.11 -24.35 -34.32
C GLU A 325 25.80 -23.06 -34.77
N LYS A 326 26.51 -22.36 -33.88
CA LYS A 326 27.39 -21.22 -34.22
C LYS A 326 28.45 -21.66 -35.22
N GLY A 327 29.09 -22.81 -35.00
CA GLY A 327 30.04 -23.41 -35.94
C GLY A 327 29.42 -23.68 -37.32
N LYS A 328 28.25 -24.32 -37.36
CA LYS A 328 27.54 -24.60 -38.63
C LYS A 328 27.09 -23.32 -39.35
N PHE A 329 26.66 -22.31 -38.60
CA PHE A 329 26.29 -21.00 -39.15
C PHE A 329 27.51 -20.29 -39.74
N ARG A 330 28.65 -20.30 -39.04
CA ARG A 330 29.92 -19.76 -39.51
C ARG A 330 30.36 -20.42 -40.82
N SER A 331 30.33 -21.75 -40.89
CA SER A 331 30.68 -22.49 -42.12
C SER A 331 29.77 -22.12 -43.30
N ARG A 332 28.45 -22.08 -43.09
CA ARG A 332 27.49 -21.68 -44.14
C ARG A 332 27.69 -20.24 -44.62
N MET A 333 27.90 -19.30 -43.69
CA MET A 333 28.20 -17.90 -44.03
C MET A 333 29.48 -17.77 -44.86
N VAL A 334 30.51 -18.56 -44.56
CA VAL A 334 31.73 -18.58 -45.38
C VAL A 334 31.45 -19.15 -46.76
N GLU A 335 30.75 -20.28 -46.86
CA GLU A 335 30.40 -20.91 -48.15
C GLU A 335 29.60 -19.96 -49.06
N GLU A 336 28.62 -19.25 -48.51
CA GLU A 336 27.74 -18.36 -49.28
C GLU A 336 28.41 -17.02 -49.67
N PHE A 337 29.25 -16.44 -48.80
CA PHE A 337 29.74 -15.07 -48.98
C PHE A 337 31.22 -14.94 -49.37
N LEU A 338 32.02 -16.00 -49.28
CA LEU A 338 33.46 -15.93 -49.54
C LEU A 338 33.77 -15.44 -50.96
N GLU A 339 33.10 -16.00 -51.97
CA GLU A 339 33.35 -15.65 -53.37
C GLU A 339 32.93 -14.20 -53.68
N PHE A 340 31.84 -13.73 -53.07
CA PHE A 340 31.40 -12.35 -53.20
C PHE A 340 32.36 -11.37 -52.52
N TRP A 341 32.87 -11.69 -51.33
CA TRP A 341 33.80 -10.81 -50.62
C TRP A 341 35.16 -10.72 -51.30
N LYS A 342 35.57 -11.74 -52.07
CA LYS A 342 36.71 -11.66 -52.98
C LYS A 342 36.47 -10.65 -54.11
N GLN A 343 35.27 -10.63 -54.68
CA GLN A 343 34.92 -9.75 -55.81
C GLN A 343 34.58 -8.32 -55.39
N SER A 344 33.94 -8.15 -54.24
CA SER A 344 33.53 -6.85 -53.68
C SER A 344 33.82 -6.77 -52.19
N PRO A 345 35.10 -6.58 -51.80
CA PRO A 345 35.48 -6.59 -50.40
C PRO A 345 34.87 -5.39 -49.66
N PRO A 346 34.43 -5.57 -48.41
CA PRO A 346 33.86 -4.51 -47.62
C PRO A 346 34.92 -3.44 -47.26
N ASP A 347 34.45 -2.22 -46.96
CA ASP A 347 35.29 -1.01 -46.86
C ASP A 347 36.31 -1.07 -45.70
N ASN A 348 36.06 -1.93 -44.72
CA ASN A 348 36.96 -2.24 -43.60
C ASN A 348 38.15 -3.11 -44.05
N LEU A 349 37.93 -4.13 -44.90
CA LEU A 349 38.99 -4.97 -45.46
C LEU A 349 39.85 -4.18 -46.46
N LYS A 350 39.21 -3.40 -47.33
CA LYS A 350 39.89 -2.49 -48.27
C LYS A 350 40.83 -1.52 -47.56
N ARG A 351 40.41 -0.96 -46.42
CA ARG A 351 41.25 -0.06 -45.61
C ARG A 351 42.44 -0.72 -44.93
N ARG A 352 42.38 -2.04 -44.67
CA ARG A 352 43.46 -2.79 -44.01
C ARG A 352 44.46 -3.40 -44.99
N GLY A 353 44.21 -3.32 -46.30
CA GLY A 353 45.10 -3.85 -47.34
C GLY A 353 45.21 -5.38 -47.38
N LEU A 354 44.30 -6.07 -46.70
CA LEU A 354 44.30 -7.53 -46.48
C LEU A 354 43.08 -8.14 -47.19
N VAL A 355 43.19 -8.30 -48.51
CA VAL A 355 42.12 -8.82 -49.39
C VAL A 355 42.43 -10.25 -49.87
N ASP A 356 43.34 -10.93 -49.18
CA ASP A 356 43.58 -12.34 -49.44
C ASP A 356 42.41 -13.21 -48.92
N GLU A 357 42.30 -14.42 -49.45
CA GLU A 357 41.22 -15.36 -49.16
C GLU A 357 41.08 -15.68 -47.66
N GLU A 358 42.22 -15.79 -46.97
CA GLU A 358 42.24 -16.10 -45.54
C GLU A 358 41.73 -14.90 -44.72
N SER A 359 42.11 -13.67 -45.08
CA SER A 359 41.60 -12.44 -44.45
C SER A 359 40.10 -12.22 -44.69
N CYS A 360 39.60 -12.51 -45.90
CA CYS A 360 38.17 -12.46 -46.22
C CYS A 360 37.38 -13.47 -45.38
N LYS A 361 37.86 -14.71 -45.31
CA LYS A 361 37.25 -15.76 -44.48
C LYS A 361 37.19 -15.35 -43.02
N GLN A 362 38.31 -14.92 -42.43
CA GLN A 362 38.35 -14.53 -41.01
C GLN A 362 37.41 -13.37 -40.67
N ASP A 363 37.19 -12.43 -41.60
CA ASP A 363 36.30 -11.30 -41.36
C ASP A 363 34.81 -11.68 -41.52
N ILE A 364 34.47 -12.59 -42.46
CA ILE A 364 33.14 -13.21 -42.53
C ILE A 364 32.83 -13.97 -41.24
N GLU A 365 33.78 -14.77 -40.77
CA GLU A 365 33.65 -15.55 -39.53
C GLU A 365 33.45 -14.64 -38.32
N ARG A 366 34.24 -13.58 -38.20
CA ARG A 366 34.07 -12.56 -37.15
C ARG A 366 32.71 -11.89 -37.23
N ALA A 367 32.24 -11.56 -38.43
CA ALA A 367 30.95 -10.92 -38.61
C ALA A 367 29.78 -11.88 -38.31
N ALA A 368 29.91 -13.17 -38.65
CA ALA A 368 28.98 -14.23 -38.28
C ALA A 368 28.91 -14.39 -36.75
N ASP A 369 30.06 -14.42 -36.07
CA ASP A 369 30.15 -14.48 -34.61
C ASP A 369 29.47 -13.26 -33.96
N GLN A 370 29.70 -12.05 -34.47
CA GLN A 370 29.05 -10.83 -34.00
C GLN A 370 27.53 -10.85 -34.17
N MET A 371 27.03 -11.36 -35.31
CA MET A 371 25.59 -11.50 -35.55
C MET A 371 24.96 -12.52 -34.60
N PHE A 372 25.64 -13.65 -34.40
CA PHE A 372 25.17 -14.71 -33.51
C PHE A 372 25.15 -14.24 -32.05
N GLU A 373 26.23 -13.63 -31.57
CA GLU A 373 26.34 -13.13 -30.20
C GLU A 373 25.31 -12.06 -29.87
N LYS A 374 25.03 -11.12 -30.80
CA LYS A 374 23.98 -10.11 -30.63
C LYS A 374 22.57 -10.71 -30.56
N ALA A 375 22.33 -11.80 -31.26
CA ALA A 375 21.03 -12.46 -31.27
C ALA A 375 20.84 -13.38 -30.07
N VAL A 376 21.92 -14.01 -29.60
CA VAL A 376 21.91 -15.12 -28.64
C VAL A 376 22.53 -14.73 -27.29
N THR A 377 22.76 -13.44 -26.98
CA THR A 377 23.31 -13.07 -25.66
C THR A 377 22.40 -13.58 -24.53
N LEU A 378 22.83 -14.66 -23.87
CA LEU A 378 22.18 -15.28 -22.72
C LEU A 378 22.58 -14.49 -21.48
N GLY A 379 21.88 -13.38 -21.22
CA GLY A 379 21.91 -12.81 -19.88
C GLY A 379 21.21 -13.76 -18.90
N ALA A 380 21.59 -13.70 -17.62
CA ALA A 380 20.89 -14.45 -16.57
C ALA A 380 19.37 -14.15 -16.63
N PRO A 381 18.51 -15.16 -16.41
CA PRO A 381 17.08 -14.93 -16.32
C PRO A 381 16.78 -14.05 -15.12
N ASP A 382 15.94 -13.04 -15.30
CA ASP A 382 15.56 -12.10 -14.24
C ASP A 382 14.05 -11.93 -14.23
N ALA A 383 13.48 -11.86 -13.03
CA ALA A 383 12.07 -11.67 -12.78
C ALA A 383 11.86 -10.42 -11.93
N LYS A 384 11.07 -9.48 -12.44
CA LYS A 384 10.61 -8.32 -11.67
C LYS A 384 9.16 -8.53 -11.28
N ASP A 385 8.93 -8.54 -9.97
CA ASP A 385 7.61 -8.51 -9.36
C ASP A 385 7.30 -7.10 -8.82
N ILE A 386 6.25 -6.47 -9.36
CA ILE A 386 5.81 -5.14 -8.93
C ILE A 386 4.50 -5.31 -8.18
N TYR A 387 4.46 -4.87 -6.92
CA TYR A 387 3.25 -4.86 -6.12
C TYR A 387 2.68 -3.45 -6.02
N LYS A 388 1.36 -3.33 -6.15
CA LYS A 388 0.63 -2.08 -5.96
C LYS A 388 -0.55 -2.34 -5.02
N ASP A 389 -0.79 -1.41 -4.10
CA ASP A 389 -1.94 -1.48 -3.20
C ASP A 389 -3.22 -1.06 -3.92
N ILE A 390 -4.35 -1.61 -3.48
CA ILE A 390 -5.68 -1.19 -3.89
C ILE A 390 -5.91 0.24 -3.39
N SER A 391 -6.64 1.07 -4.14
CA SER A 391 -6.94 2.45 -3.75
C SER A 391 -8.35 2.61 -3.16
N ILE A 392 -8.64 3.75 -2.53
CA ILE A 392 -10.00 4.06 -2.06
C ILE A 392 -10.99 4.16 -3.22
N GLU A 393 -10.54 4.67 -4.39
CA GLU A 393 -11.42 4.82 -5.54
C GLU A 393 -11.85 3.45 -6.10
N ASP A 394 -11.02 2.41 -5.98
CA ASP A 394 -11.42 1.03 -6.29
C ASP A 394 -12.55 0.53 -5.38
N LEU A 395 -12.51 0.89 -4.09
CA LEU A 395 -13.48 0.43 -3.09
C LEU A 395 -14.84 1.11 -3.21
N LYS A 396 -14.92 2.28 -3.86
CA LYS A 396 -16.17 2.99 -4.10
C LYS A 396 -16.98 2.39 -5.25
N ASP A 397 -16.34 1.66 -6.14
CA ASP A 397 -16.99 1.01 -7.28
C ASP A 397 -17.59 -0.34 -6.84
N GLU A 398 -18.87 -0.32 -6.47
CA GLU A 398 -19.57 -1.52 -5.97
C GLU A 398 -19.69 -2.62 -7.03
N GLU A 399 -19.76 -2.30 -8.33
CA GLU A 399 -19.79 -3.30 -9.40
C GLU A 399 -18.44 -4.01 -9.50
N LEU A 400 -17.36 -3.24 -9.42
CA LEU A 400 -15.99 -3.73 -9.40
C LEU A 400 -15.73 -4.61 -8.16
N MET A 401 -16.19 -4.21 -6.99
CA MET A 401 -16.07 -5.01 -5.75
C MET A 401 -16.90 -6.29 -5.80
N ALA A 402 -18.11 -6.25 -6.39
CA ALA A 402 -18.92 -7.45 -6.62
C ALA A 402 -18.23 -8.43 -7.57
N SER A 403 -17.59 -7.92 -8.63
CA SER A 403 -16.81 -8.75 -9.57
C SER A 403 -15.64 -9.43 -8.88
N LEU A 404 -14.94 -8.74 -7.97
CA LEU A 404 -13.85 -9.30 -7.17
C LEU A 404 -14.35 -10.38 -6.21
N ARG A 405 -15.44 -10.12 -5.47
CA ARG A 405 -16.06 -11.11 -4.56
C ARG A 405 -16.41 -12.39 -5.30
N LYS A 406 -16.99 -12.26 -6.49
CA LYS A 406 -17.31 -13.39 -7.36
C LYS A 406 -16.05 -14.14 -7.81
N LEU A 407 -15.04 -13.42 -8.30
CA LEU A 407 -13.76 -14.01 -8.72
C LEU A 407 -13.10 -14.83 -7.61
N MET A 408 -13.05 -14.29 -6.39
CA MET A 408 -12.45 -14.99 -5.24
C MET A 408 -13.28 -16.21 -4.82
N THR A 409 -14.60 -16.11 -4.90
CA THR A 409 -15.51 -17.24 -4.61
C THR A 409 -15.34 -18.36 -5.63
N ASP A 410 -15.35 -18.02 -6.93
CA ASP A 410 -15.22 -18.98 -8.03
C ASP A 410 -13.85 -19.66 -8.02
N ALA A 411 -12.81 -18.94 -7.58
CA ALA A 411 -11.46 -19.47 -7.45
C ALA A 411 -11.21 -20.25 -6.14
N GLY A 412 -12.20 -20.36 -5.26
CA GLY A 412 -12.13 -21.20 -4.06
C GLY A 412 -11.35 -20.60 -2.89
N VAL A 413 -11.23 -19.27 -2.82
CA VAL A 413 -10.65 -18.60 -1.64
C VAL A 413 -11.48 -18.91 -0.40
N ASP A 414 -10.83 -19.06 0.75
CA ASP A 414 -11.50 -19.43 1.99
C ASP A 414 -12.56 -18.41 2.40
N ARG A 415 -13.66 -18.94 2.97
CA ARG A 415 -14.82 -18.12 3.34
C ARG A 415 -14.48 -17.06 4.39
N ASP A 416 -13.52 -17.32 5.27
CA ASP A 416 -13.11 -16.37 6.32
C ASP A 416 -12.40 -15.15 5.72
N THR A 417 -11.46 -15.34 4.79
CA THR A 417 -10.82 -14.25 4.03
C THR A 417 -11.84 -13.46 3.21
N ILE A 418 -12.75 -14.12 2.49
CA ILE A 418 -13.82 -13.41 1.75
C ILE A 418 -14.70 -12.62 2.74
N GLN A 419 -15.11 -13.24 3.84
CA GLN A 419 -15.97 -12.58 4.80
C GLN A 419 -15.27 -11.36 5.42
N LYS A 420 -13.99 -11.46 5.82
CA LYS A 420 -13.20 -10.33 6.33
C LYS A 420 -13.13 -9.18 5.34
N LEU A 421 -12.85 -9.46 4.06
CA LEU A 421 -12.74 -8.44 3.01
C LEU A 421 -14.05 -7.68 2.80
N PHE A 422 -15.19 -8.38 2.83
CA PHE A 422 -16.49 -7.80 2.46
C PHE A 422 -17.42 -7.53 3.66
N GLN A 423 -16.99 -7.77 4.90
CA GLN A 423 -17.80 -7.67 6.13
C GLN A 423 -18.33 -6.26 6.44
N SER A 424 -17.83 -5.23 5.75
CA SER A 424 -18.25 -3.84 5.97
C SER A 424 -19.20 -3.30 4.90
N GLY A 425 -19.37 -4.01 3.77
CA GLY A 425 -20.20 -3.54 2.65
C GLY A 425 -21.66 -3.95 2.75
N ASP A 426 -21.94 -5.13 3.31
CA ASP A 426 -23.31 -5.68 3.36
C ASP A 426 -24.22 -4.95 4.37
N ALA A 427 -23.69 -4.05 5.21
CA ALA A 427 -24.48 -3.18 6.09
C ALA A 427 -24.92 -1.86 5.43
N ILE A 428 -24.28 -1.42 4.35
CA ILE A 428 -24.60 -0.16 3.67
C ILE A 428 -25.63 -0.39 2.56
N ALA A 429 -25.71 -1.60 1.99
CA ALA A 429 -26.74 -1.95 1.01
C ALA A 429 -28.15 -2.10 1.62
N ALA A 430 -28.29 -2.14 2.95
CA ALA A 430 -29.57 -2.33 3.64
C ALA A 430 -30.22 -1.03 4.14
N GLU A 431 -29.51 0.11 4.16
CA GLU A 431 -30.08 1.41 4.59
C GLU A 431 -30.46 2.33 3.41
N GLY A 432 -30.25 1.88 2.17
CA GLY A 432 -30.61 2.62 0.95
C GLY A 432 -32.02 2.39 0.43
N THR A 433 -32.95 1.90 1.25
CA THR A 433 -34.37 1.82 0.88
C THR A 433 -35.20 1.81 2.14
N LEU A 434 -35.65 2.99 2.58
CA LEU A 434 -36.92 3.21 3.31
C LEU A 434 -37.12 4.73 3.49
N PHE A 435 -37.99 5.25 2.61
CA PHE A 435 -38.69 6.55 2.59
C PHE A 435 -37.91 7.83 2.28
#